data_AF-A0A816HJT5-F1
#
_entry.id   AF-A0A816HJT5-F1
#
_cell.length_a   1.000
_cell.length_b   1.000
_cell.length_c   1.000
_cell.angle_alpha   90.00
_cell.angle_beta   90.00
_cell.angle_gamma   90.00
#
_symmetry.space_group_name_H-M   'P 1'
#
loop_
_entity.id
_entity.type
_entity.pdbx_description
1 polymer ?
#
loop_
_entity_poly.entity_id
_entity_poly.type
_entity_poly.pdbx_seq_one_letter_code
_entity_poly.pdbx_strand_id
1 'polypeptide(L)'
;MNDPCGPYYNPKTQNYHLYYQVQPGYVEWGNISWGHAKSKDMIFWDDVISWQGYNYVALAPGIGNNQSVLGVFTGAALPVSPTGDTTNGTVTVIYTSVKYLPISWNGYYKQGSETQSLAVSYDDGITYQQYANNPVLISPPNGWNITGWRDPKFEQMPQIDMILYGSNQNNYYLTISSGIRGVGPRLLLYQASPTNLTNWTYLGPLVSVAGNYTLNEIWSGSLGYNFEVSNAFLLLEKYADGGDNQTVHLFVSL
;
A
#
# COMPACT_ATOMS: atom_id res chain seq x y z
N MET A 1 14.11 0.43 -12.12
CA MET A 1 13.04 -0.06 -11.22
C MET A 1 13.43 0.24 -9.79
N ASN A 2 12.46 0.37 -8.89
CA ASN A 2 12.71 0.56 -7.47
C ASN A 2 11.73 -0.29 -6.63
N ASP A 3 10.84 0.33 -5.86
CA ASP A 3 10.02 -0.32 -4.83
C ASP A 3 9.22 -1.50 -5.39
N PRO A 4 9.26 -2.68 -4.74
CA PRO A 4 8.23 -3.69 -4.94
C PRO A 4 6.89 -3.17 -4.37
N CYS A 5 5.79 -3.50 -5.02
CA CYS A 5 4.46 -3.07 -4.61
C CYS A 5 3.40 -4.15 -4.88
N GLY A 6 2.28 -4.06 -4.16
CA GLY A 6 1.11 -4.92 -4.35
C GLY A 6 1.33 -6.44 -4.43
N PRO A 7 2.22 -7.09 -3.64
CA PRO A 7 2.30 -8.54 -3.68
C PRO A 7 1.01 -9.17 -3.17
N TYR A 8 0.48 -10.16 -3.90
CA TYR A 8 -0.65 -10.96 -3.43
C TYR A 8 -0.66 -12.34 -4.07
N TYR A 9 -1.34 -13.28 -3.41
CA TYR A 9 -1.65 -14.58 -3.98
C TYR A 9 -3.09 -14.60 -4.48
N ASN A 10 -3.29 -15.08 -5.70
CA ASN A 10 -4.61 -15.28 -6.29
C ASN A 10 -5.02 -16.76 -6.14
N PRO A 11 -5.93 -17.12 -5.22
CA PRO A 11 -6.30 -18.52 -5.00
C PRO A 11 -6.99 -19.17 -6.19
N LYS A 12 -7.70 -18.38 -7.02
CA LYS A 12 -8.41 -18.88 -8.20
C LYS A 12 -7.44 -19.31 -9.29
N THR A 13 -6.42 -18.49 -9.57
CA THR A 13 -5.44 -18.81 -10.60
C THR A 13 -4.23 -19.57 -10.05
N GLN A 14 -4.09 -19.67 -8.73
CA GLN A 14 -2.92 -20.21 -8.03
C GLN A 14 -1.61 -19.54 -8.48
N ASN A 15 -1.62 -18.22 -8.64
CA ASN A 15 -0.41 -17.46 -8.95
C ASN A 15 -0.12 -16.47 -7.81
N TYR A 16 1.15 -16.30 -7.52
CA TYR A 16 1.67 -15.12 -6.86
C TYR A 16 1.78 -14.01 -7.90
N HIS A 17 1.34 -12.81 -7.54
CA HIS A 17 1.48 -11.59 -8.32
C HIS A 17 2.40 -10.66 -7.56
N LEU A 18 3.31 -10.00 -8.27
CA LEU A 18 4.20 -8.99 -7.74
C LEU A 18 4.26 -7.81 -8.70
N TYR A 19 4.09 -6.61 -8.18
CA TYR A 19 4.30 -5.37 -8.93
C TYR A 19 5.58 -4.69 -8.47
N TYR A 20 6.07 -3.77 -9.29
CA TYR A 20 7.25 -2.98 -8.98
C TYR A 20 7.17 -1.63 -9.67
N GLN A 21 7.71 -0.60 -9.03
CA GLN A 21 7.85 0.71 -9.65
C GLN A 21 8.88 0.67 -10.79
N VAL A 22 8.49 1.22 -11.94
CA VAL A 22 9.31 1.22 -13.16
C VAL A 22 9.06 2.48 -13.98
N GLN A 23 10.14 2.96 -14.64
CA GLN A 23 10.08 3.92 -15.73
C GLN A 23 10.51 3.22 -17.02
N PRO A 24 9.57 2.80 -17.88
CA PRO A 24 9.91 2.07 -19.09
C PRO A 24 10.80 2.91 -20.03
N GLY A 25 11.93 2.33 -20.46
CA GLY A 25 12.89 2.97 -21.38
C GLY A 25 13.91 3.91 -20.73
N TYR A 26 13.95 4.00 -19.39
CA TYR A 26 14.88 4.85 -18.66
C TYR A 26 15.51 4.11 -17.48
N VAL A 27 16.67 4.60 -17.03
CA VAL A 27 17.41 4.07 -15.87
C VAL A 27 17.26 4.93 -14.61
N GLU A 28 16.80 6.16 -14.79
CA GLU A 28 16.53 7.10 -13.71
C GLU A 28 15.06 7.04 -13.29
N TRP A 29 14.74 7.74 -12.20
CA TRP A 29 13.38 7.88 -11.68
C TRP A 29 12.58 8.97 -12.42
N GLY A 30 11.29 8.72 -12.65
CA GLY A 30 10.38 9.63 -13.35
C GLY A 30 9.23 8.90 -14.01
N ASN A 31 8.09 9.57 -14.24
CA ASN A 31 6.88 8.98 -14.85
C ASN A 31 6.54 7.57 -14.31
N ILE A 32 6.63 7.42 -12.98
CA ILE A 32 6.60 6.11 -12.33
C ILE A 32 5.29 5.39 -12.61
N SER A 33 5.45 4.16 -13.07
CA SER A 33 4.40 3.19 -13.40
C SER A 33 4.61 1.91 -12.59
N TRP A 34 3.63 1.01 -12.58
CA TRP A 34 3.78 -0.33 -12.01
C TRP A 34 3.99 -1.34 -13.13
N GLY A 35 5.13 -2.02 -13.12
CA GLY A 35 5.34 -3.26 -13.86
C GLY A 35 4.73 -4.43 -13.09
N HIS A 36 4.44 -5.54 -13.77
CA HIS A 36 3.74 -6.69 -13.21
C HIS A 36 4.31 -8.01 -13.69
N ALA A 37 4.67 -8.87 -12.74
CA ALA A 37 5.03 -10.26 -12.99
C ALA A 37 4.17 -11.21 -12.15
N LYS A 38 4.06 -12.46 -12.60
CA LYS A 38 3.39 -13.54 -11.87
C LYS A 38 4.24 -14.81 -11.80
N SER A 39 4.00 -15.62 -10.78
CA SER A 39 4.74 -16.87 -10.55
C SER A 39 3.86 -17.93 -9.89
N LYS A 40 4.19 -19.20 -10.13
CA LYS A 40 3.59 -20.35 -9.43
C LYS A 40 4.32 -20.73 -8.15
N ASP A 41 5.60 -20.42 -8.05
CA ASP A 41 6.50 -20.95 -7.02
C ASP A 41 7.38 -19.88 -6.36
N MET A 42 7.18 -18.60 -6.73
CA MET A 42 7.98 -17.44 -6.31
C MET A 42 9.44 -17.47 -6.77
N ILE A 43 9.82 -18.43 -7.63
CA ILE A 43 11.18 -18.59 -8.15
C ILE A 43 11.23 -18.22 -9.62
N PHE A 44 10.35 -18.82 -10.43
CA PHE A 44 10.25 -18.52 -11.87
C PHE A 44 9.10 -17.55 -12.11
N TRP A 45 9.40 -16.43 -12.77
CA TRP A 45 8.47 -15.33 -12.97
C TRP A 45 8.26 -15.06 -14.44
N ASP A 46 7.00 -14.85 -14.81
CA ASP A 46 6.59 -14.39 -16.14
C ASP A 46 6.10 -12.95 -16.06
N ASP A 47 6.63 -12.08 -16.93
CA ASP A 47 6.06 -10.75 -17.15
C ASP A 47 4.62 -10.89 -17.64
N VAL A 48 3.70 -10.18 -16.99
CA VAL A 48 2.28 -10.24 -17.35
C VAL A 48 2.06 -9.53 -18.68
N ILE A 49 1.24 -10.13 -19.54
CA ILE A 49 1.07 -9.80 -20.97
C ILE A 49 2.34 -10.05 -21.79
N SER A 50 3.42 -9.28 -21.62
CA SER A 50 4.72 -9.50 -22.27
C SER A 50 5.80 -8.55 -21.74
N TRP A 51 7.05 -9.02 -21.69
CA TRP A 51 8.23 -8.17 -21.44
C TRP A 51 8.51 -7.18 -22.58
N GLN A 52 7.99 -7.44 -23.78
CA GLN A 52 8.22 -6.63 -24.97
C GLN A 52 7.27 -5.44 -25.04
N GLY A 53 7.76 -4.32 -25.60
CA GLY A 53 6.92 -3.16 -25.90
C GLY A 53 6.27 -2.51 -24.69
N TYR A 54 6.82 -2.72 -23.48
CA TYR A 54 6.28 -2.23 -22.21
C TYR A 54 4.90 -2.78 -21.83
N ASN A 55 4.50 -3.92 -22.41
CA ASN A 55 3.21 -4.56 -22.12
C ASN A 55 3.09 -5.09 -20.68
N TYR A 56 4.21 -5.24 -19.96
CA TYR A 56 4.25 -5.58 -18.53
C TYR A 56 3.74 -4.46 -17.61
N VAL A 57 3.52 -3.25 -18.14
CA VAL A 57 3.03 -2.12 -17.36
C VAL A 57 1.53 -2.30 -17.08
N ALA A 58 1.19 -2.49 -15.80
CA ALA A 58 -0.19 -2.67 -15.34
C ALA A 58 -0.88 -1.35 -14.98
N LEU A 59 -0.14 -0.38 -14.45
CA LEU A 59 -0.66 0.95 -14.08
C LEU A 59 0.34 2.02 -14.51
N ALA A 60 -0.13 3.06 -15.20
CA ALA A 60 0.70 4.15 -15.68
C ALA A 60 0.09 5.53 -15.37
N PRO A 61 0.92 6.58 -15.20
CA PRO A 61 0.47 7.96 -15.07
C PRO A 61 -0.43 8.42 -16.23
N GLY A 62 -1.38 9.29 -15.92
CA GLY A 62 -2.21 9.97 -16.94
C GLY A 62 -3.25 9.09 -17.65
N ILE A 63 -3.41 7.84 -17.26
CA ILE A 63 -4.49 6.96 -17.74
C ILE A 63 -5.73 7.15 -16.86
N GLY A 64 -6.92 7.21 -17.45
CA GLY A 64 -8.21 7.21 -16.73
C GLY A 64 -8.62 8.54 -16.11
N ASN A 65 -7.79 9.14 -15.25
CA ASN A 65 -8.07 10.44 -14.63
C ASN A 65 -6.81 11.31 -14.44
N ASN A 66 -7.01 12.55 -13.96
CA ASN A 66 -5.95 13.55 -13.78
C ASN A 66 -5.36 13.58 -12.34
N GLN A 67 -5.45 12.48 -11.58
CA GLN A 67 -4.95 12.43 -10.19
C GLN A 67 -3.50 11.94 -10.09
N SER A 68 -3.05 11.12 -11.04
CA SER A 68 -1.74 10.43 -11.01
C SER A 68 -0.81 10.85 -12.17
N VAL A 69 -0.96 12.07 -12.69
CA VAL A 69 -0.22 12.54 -13.87
C VAL A 69 1.30 12.67 -13.69
N LEU A 70 1.80 12.73 -12.46
CA LEU A 70 3.23 12.78 -12.18
C LEU A 70 3.79 11.46 -11.61
N GLY A 71 2.93 10.45 -11.39
CA GLY A 71 3.36 9.17 -10.86
C GLY A 71 2.23 8.33 -10.27
N VAL A 72 2.38 7.02 -10.41
CA VAL A 72 1.64 5.96 -9.71
C VAL A 72 2.61 5.34 -8.72
N PHE A 73 2.65 5.87 -7.50
CA PHE A 73 3.59 5.44 -6.46
C PHE A 73 3.14 4.13 -5.79
N THR A 74 3.93 3.66 -4.83
CA THR A 74 3.76 2.38 -4.14
C THR A 74 2.38 2.27 -3.51
N GLY A 75 1.95 1.03 -3.29
CA GLY A 75 0.63 0.68 -2.81
C GLY A 75 0.48 -0.82 -2.65
N ALA A 76 -0.75 -1.26 -2.43
CA ALA A 76 -1.09 -2.65 -2.17
C ALA A 76 -2.22 -3.15 -3.09
N ALA A 77 -2.27 -4.47 -3.28
CA ALA A 77 -3.26 -5.18 -4.06
C ALA A 77 -3.86 -6.31 -3.23
N LEU A 78 -5.18 -6.53 -3.33
CA LEU A 78 -5.84 -7.69 -2.75
C LEU A 78 -6.93 -8.24 -3.69
N PRO A 79 -7.15 -9.57 -3.72
CA PRO A 79 -8.21 -10.22 -4.51
C PRO A 79 -9.58 -10.04 -3.84
N VAL A 80 -10.02 -8.78 -3.80
CA VAL A 80 -11.29 -8.33 -3.26
C VAL A 80 -11.81 -7.19 -4.13
N SER A 81 -13.12 -7.10 -4.33
CA SER A 81 -13.74 -5.96 -4.99
C SER A 81 -13.82 -4.73 -4.07
N PRO A 82 -14.06 -3.51 -4.62
CA PRO A 82 -14.31 -2.34 -3.79
C PRO A 82 -15.53 -2.47 -2.86
N THR A 83 -16.42 -3.43 -3.11
CA THR A 83 -17.59 -3.74 -2.27
C THR A 83 -17.35 -4.91 -1.32
N GLY A 84 -16.11 -5.41 -1.20
CA GLY A 84 -15.76 -6.51 -0.31
C GLY A 84 -15.95 -7.92 -0.86
N ASP A 85 -16.36 -8.06 -2.12
CA ASP A 85 -16.63 -9.38 -2.72
C ASP A 85 -15.31 -10.03 -3.14
N THR A 86 -15.04 -11.22 -2.58
CA THR A 86 -13.85 -12.03 -2.87
C THR A 86 -14.14 -13.20 -3.83
N THR A 87 -15.37 -13.33 -4.34
CA THR A 87 -15.83 -14.54 -5.06
C THR A 87 -15.76 -14.40 -6.58
N ASN A 88 -15.73 -13.17 -7.10
CA ASN A 88 -15.85 -12.89 -8.53
C ASN A 88 -14.50 -12.74 -9.27
N GLY A 89 -13.37 -12.94 -8.57
CA GLY A 89 -12.01 -12.79 -9.13
C GLY A 89 -11.56 -11.34 -9.33
N THR A 90 -12.31 -10.37 -8.78
CA THR A 90 -11.91 -8.96 -8.79
C THR A 90 -10.69 -8.74 -7.91
N VAL A 91 -9.75 -7.93 -8.40
CA VAL A 91 -8.59 -7.48 -7.62
C VAL A 91 -8.64 -5.97 -7.49
N THR A 92 -8.55 -5.47 -6.26
CA THR A 92 -8.47 -4.03 -5.98
C THR A 92 -7.04 -3.68 -5.61
N VAL A 93 -6.52 -2.66 -6.27
CA VAL A 93 -5.27 -1.98 -5.92
C VAL A 93 -5.63 -0.65 -5.27
N ILE A 94 -4.95 -0.31 -4.17
CA ILE A 94 -4.85 1.04 -3.65
C ILE A 94 -3.41 1.53 -3.84
N TYR A 95 -3.23 2.74 -4.33
CA TYR A 95 -1.92 3.29 -4.65
C TYR A 95 -1.88 4.80 -4.39
N THR A 96 -0.68 5.34 -4.23
CA THR A 96 -0.49 6.79 -4.13
C THR A 96 -0.50 7.43 -5.52
N SER A 97 -1.53 8.23 -5.80
CA SER A 97 -1.64 9.07 -7.00
C SER A 97 -0.95 10.42 -6.79
N VAL A 98 0.05 10.72 -7.63
CA VAL A 98 0.89 11.91 -7.50
C VAL A 98 0.55 12.98 -8.53
N LYS A 99 0.32 14.20 -8.03
CA LYS A 99 -0.11 15.36 -8.84
C LYS A 99 0.87 16.53 -8.83
N TYR A 100 1.68 16.66 -7.79
CA TYR A 100 2.67 17.74 -7.67
C TYR A 100 4.03 17.20 -7.21
N LEU A 101 5.10 17.77 -7.77
CA LEU A 101 6.50 17.50 -7.44
C LEU A 101 7.26 18.83 -7.32
N PRO A 102 8.42 18.87 -6.63
CA PRO A 102 9.03 17.78 -5.87
C PRO A 102 8.31 17.49 -4.54
N ILE A 103 8.44 16.25 -4.05
CA ILE A 103 8.01 15.82 -2.72
C ILE A 103 9.26 15.36 -1.96
N SER A 104 9.47 15.84 -0.74
CA SER A 104 10.61 15.44 0.09
C SER A 104 10.29 15.68 1.57
N TRP A 105 10.77 14.78 2.42
CA TRP A 105 10.63 14.93 3.87
C TRP A 105 11.28 16.22 4.39
N ASN A 106 12.35 16.68 3.73
CA ASN A 106 13.09 17.89 4.12
C ASN A 106 12.64 19.16 3.34
N GLY A 107 11.65 19.06 2.46
CA GLY A 107 11.13 20.17 1.66
C GLY A 107 9.70 20.55 2.03
N TYR A 108 9.22 21.72 1.58
CA TYR A 108 7.81 22.09 1.76
C TYR A 108 6.87 21.04 1.16
N TYR A 109 5.89 20.60 1.95
CA TYR A 109 4.87 19.68 1.47
C TYR A 109 3.64 20.44 0.96
N LYS A 110 3.39 20.36 -0.35
CA LYS A 110 2.16 20.89 -0.93
C LYS A 110 1.01 19.91 -0.71
N GLN A 111 -0.02 20.32 0.02
CA GLN A 111 -1.23 19.50 0.20
C GLN A 111 -1.83 19.10 -1.16
N GLY A 112 -2.24 17.84 -1.28
CA GLY A 112 -2.73 17.25 -2.53
C GLY A 112 -1.64 16.84 -3.52
N SER A 113 -0.35 16.89 -3.14
CA SER A 113 0.73 16.28 -3.93
C SER A 113 0.58 14.77 -3.99
N GLU A 114 0.32 14.14 -2.85
CA GLU A 114 0.05 12.72 -2.69
C GLU A 114 -1.40 12.53 -2.25
N THR A 115 -2.12 11.68 -2.96
CA THR A 115 -3.49 11.24 -2.67
C THR A 115 -3.57 9.73 -2.83
N GLN A 116 -4.58 9.05 -2.28
CA GLN A 116 -4.71 7.60 -2.45
C GLN A 116 -5.89 7.28 -3.39
N SER A 117 -5.61 6.49 -4.41
CA SER A 117 -6.53 6.13 -5.48
C SER A 117 -6.68 4.62 -5.59
N LEU A 118 -7.78 4.18 -6.18
CA LEU A 118 -8.06 2.77 -6.46
C LEU A 118 -7.95 2.44 -7.96
N ALA A 119 -7.51 1.23 -8.26
CA ALA A 119 -7.71 0.62 -9.57
C ALA A 119 -8.25 -0.81 -9.39
N VAL A 120 -9.07 -1.26 -10.33
CA VAL A 120 -9.80 -2.52 -10.21
C VAL A 120 -9.54 -3.36 -11.46
N SER A 121 -9.12 -4.60 -11.23
CA SER A 121 -9.02 -5.63 -12.27
C SER A 121 -10.22 -6.56 -12.17
N TYR A 122 -10.78 -6.91 -13.33
CA TYR A 122 -11.88 -7.87 -13.48
C TYR A 122 -11.44 -9.14 -14.23
N ASP A 123 -10.14 -9.28 -14.46
CA ASP A 123 -9.51 -10.34 -15.26
C ASP A 123 -8.35 -10.98 -14.49
N ASP A 124 -8.57 -11.26 -13.20
CA ASP A 124 -7.62 -11.95 -12.32
C ASP A 124 -6.29 -11.21 -12.10
N GLY A 125 -6.33 -9.87 -12.15
CA GLY A 125 -5.21 -8.99 -11.88
C GLY A 125 -4.33 -8.66 -13.09
N ILE A 126 -4.80 -8.94 -14.31
CA ILE A 126 -4.02 -8.78 -15.55
C ILE A 126 -4.11 -7.36 -16.09
N THR A 127 -5.30 -6.78 -16.16
CA THR A 127 -5.52 -5.38 -16.57
C THR A 127 -6.33 -4.63 -15.52
N TYR A 128 -6.10 -3.32 -15.42
CA TYR A 128 -6.71 -2.48 -14.41
C TYR A 128 -7.45 -1.29 -15.00
N GLN A 129 -8.60 -0.98 -14.41
CA GLN A 129 -9.37 0.23 -14.66
C GLN A 129 -9.33 1.10 -13.41
N GLN A 130 -8.96 2.38 -13.56
CA GLN A 130 -9.01 3.29 -12.42
C GLN A 130 -10.44 3.51 -11.94
N TYR A 131 -10.62 3.58 -10.63
CA TYR A 131 -11.91 3.89 -10.04
C TYR A 131 -12.35 5.31 -10.43
N ALA A 132 -13.60 5.44 -10.90
CA ALA A 132 -14.11 6.68 -11.49
C ALA A 132 -14.11 7.86 -10.52
N ASN A 133 -14.32 7.61 -9.22
CA ASN A 133 -14.41 8.65 -8.19
C ASN A 133 -13.08 8.88 -7.45
N ASN A 134 -11.96 8.51 -8.05
CA ASN A 134 -10.64 8.77 -7.47
C ASN A 134 -10.35 10.27 -7.28
N PRO A 135 -9.59 10.65 -6.23
CA PRO A 135 -8.98 9.78 -5.22
C PRO A 135 -9.97 9.41 -4.10
N VAL A 136 -9.79 8.24 -3.48
CA VAL A 136 -10.60 7.83 -2.31
C VAL A 136 -10.14 8.47 -1.00
N LEU A 137 -8.89 8.95 -0.96
CA LEU A 137 -8.33 9.70 0.16
C LEU A 137 -7.55 10.91 -0.38
N ILE A 138 -8.06 12.11 -0.11
CA ILE A 138 -7.61 13.35 -0.78
C ILE A 138 -6.62 14.19 0.04
N SER A 139 -6.53 13.97 1.35
CA SER A 139 -5.63 14.71 2.21
C SER A 139 -5.25 13.94 3.48
N PRO A 140 -4.05 14.20 4.04
CA PRO A 140 -3.66 13.71 5.36
C PRO A 140 -4.59 14.27 6.46
N PRO A 141 -4.46 13.79 7.71
CA PRO A 141 -5.15 14.36 8.87
C PRO A 141 -4.98 15.88 8.96
N ASN A 142 -6.09 16.59 9.26
CA ASN A 142 -6.12 18.04 9.23
C ASN A 142 -5.17 18.67 10.27
N GLY A 143 -4.55 19.79 9.90
CA GLY A 143 -3.65 20.55 10.76
C GLY A 143 -2.23 19.98 10.89
N TRP A 144 -1.90 18.89 10.21
CA TRP A 144 -0.56 18.30 10.27
C TRP A 144 0.39 18.92 9.24
N ASN A 145 1.55 19.37 9.70
CA ASN A 145 2.66 19.77 8.83
C ASN A 145 3.45 18.52 8.40
N ILE A 146 2.91 17.77 7.44
CA ILE A 146 3.46 16.46 7.09
C ILE A 146 4.74 16.52 6.25
N THR A 147 5.49 15.41 6.27
CA THR A 147 6.71 15.19 5.46
C THR A 147 6.48 14.30 4.23
N GLY A 148 5.37 13.56 4.22
CA GLY A 148 4.94 12.64 3.17
C GLY A 148 3.63 11.97 3.57
N TRP A 149 2.89 11.42 2.62
CA TRP A 149 1.63 10.71 2.85
C TRP A 149 1.34 9.73 1.71
N ARG A 150 1.97 8.56 1.77
CA ARG A 150 2.05 7.61 0.65
C ARG A 150 2.15 6.16 1.10
N ASP A 151 2.21 5.29 0.11
CA ASP A 151 2.46 3.84 0.23
C ASP A 151 1.35 3.12 1.01
N PRO A 152 0.09 3.23 0.56
CA PRO A 152 -1.05 2.62 1.22
C PRO A 152 -0.96 1.09 1.20
N LYS A 153 -1.09 0.45 2.36
CA LYS A 153 -1.25 -1.00 2.47
C LYS A 153 -2.49 -1.37 3.25
N PHE A 154 -3.34 -2.22 2.67
CA PHE A 154 -4.59 -2.63 3.30
C PHE A 154 -4.74 -4.14 3.41
N GLU A 155 -5.43 -4.59 4.47
CA GLU A 155 -5.87 -5.97 4.69
C GLU A 155 -6.90 -6.03 5.83
N GLN A 156 -7.49 -7.21 6.05
CA GLN A 156 -8.26 -7.46 7.27
C GLN A 156 -7.33 -7.74 8.45
N MET A 157 -7.65 -7.17 9.62
CA MET A 157 -6.90 -7.41 10.86
C MET A 157 -7.87 -7.77 12.00
N PRO A 158 -8.31 -9.04 12.12
CA PRO A 158 -9.31 -9.45 13.10
C PRO A 158 -8.96 -9.09 14.54
N GLN A 159 -7.67 -9.08 14.89
CA GLN A 159 -7.17 -8.73 16.22
C GLN A 159 -7.38 -7.25 16.54
N ILE A 160 -7.29 -6.36 15.54
CA ILE A 160 -7.61 -4.94 15.72
C ILE A 160 -9.12 -4.77 15.92
N ASP A 161 -9.94 -5.52 15.19
CA ASP A 161 -11.39 -5.56 15.40
C ASP A 161 -11.74 -6.03 16.82
N MET A 162 -11.09 -7.09 17.31
CA MET A 162 -11.26 -7.57 18.69
C MET A 162 -10.91 -6.49 19.73
N ILE A 163 -9.85 -5.72 19.50
CA ILE A 163 -9.44 -4.62 20.41
C ILE A 163 -10.47 -3.49 20.39
N LEU A 164 -10.96 -3.10 19.22
CA LEU A 164 -11.85 -1.93 19.06
C LEU A 164 -13.32 -2.24 19.39
N TYR A 165 -13.77 -3.47 19.11
CA TYR A 165 -15.19 -3.84 19.13
C TYR A 165 -15.50 -5.09 19.97
N GLY A 166 -14.48 -5.76 20.52
CA GLY A 166 -14.67 -7.01 21.28
C GLY A 166 -15.13 -8.20 20.45
N SER A 167 -15.15 -8.08 19.12
CA SER A 167 -15.62 -9.09 18.17
C SER A 167 -15.04 -8.83 16.78
N ASN A 168 -14.86 -9.88 15.98
CA ASN A 168 -14.40 -9.73 14.60
C ASN A 168 -15.53 -9.16 13.72
N GLN A 169 -15.32 -7.97 13.17
CA GLN A 169 -16.27 -7.27 12.29
C GLN A 169 -15.91 -7.44 10.80
N ASN A 170 -14.82 -8.13 10.51
CA ASN A 170 -14.24 -8.29 9.17
C ASN A 170 -13.84 -6.96 8.51
N ASN A 171 -13.55 -5.94 9.31
CA ASN A 171 -13.14 -4.64 8.79
C ASN A 171 -11.78 -4.73 8.09
N TYR A 172 -11.60 -3.85 7.11
CA TYR A 172 -10.31 -3.64 6.48
C TYR A 172 -9.60 -2.48 7.15
N TYR A 173 -8.30 -2.63 7.32
CA TYR A 173 -7.41 -1.62 7.85
C TYR A 173 -6.41 -1.22 6.79
N LEU A 174 -6.09 0.07 6.74
CA LEU A 174 -5.17 0.65 5.79
C LEU A 174 -4.09 1.41 6.56
N THR A 175 -2.83 1.08 6.30
CA THR A 175 -1.69 1.87 6.75
C THR A 175 -1.24 2.85 5.68
N ILE A 176 -0.89 4.08 6.07
CA ILE A 176 -0.25 5.06 5.19
C ILE A 176 1.03 5.57 5.86
N SER A 177 2.14 5.52 5.14
CA SER A 177 3.45 5.96 5.59
C SER A 177 3.56 7.48 5.53
N SER A 178 4.10 8.08 6.60
CA SER A 178 4.10 9.53 6.78
C SER A 178 5.16 9.99 7.80
N GLY A 179 5.10 11.27 8.13
CA GLY A 179 5.82 11.91 9.22
C GLY A 179 5.30 13.33 9.42
N ILE A 180 5.68 13.92 10.56
CA ILE A 180 5.35 15.30 10.90
C ILE A 180 6.66 16.08 11.04
N ARG A 181 6.76 17.19 10.33
CA ARG A 181 7.96 18.03 10.26
C ARG A 181 8.36 18.51 11.65
N GLY A 182 9.62 18.28 12.00
CA GLY A 182 10.18 18.64 13.31
C GLY A 182 9.70 17.76 14.47
N VAL A 183 8.88 16.73 14.22
CA VAL A 183 8.36 15.83 15.25
C VAL A 183 8.85 14.40 15.04
N GLY A 184 8.71 13.84 13.85
CA GLY A 184 9.16 12.49 13.53
C GLY A 184 8.20 11.69 12.65
N PRO A 185 8.56 10.45 12.29
CA PRO A 185 7.82 9.62 11.35
C PRO A 185 6.52 9.08 11.97
N ARG A 186 5.53 8.80 11.12
CA ARG A 186 4.18 8.34 11.52
C ARG A 186 3.70 7.24 10.59
N LEU A 187 3.25 6.13 11.15
CA LEU A 187 2.46 5.15 10.41
C LEU A 187 0.99 5.37 10.77
N LEU A 188 0.19 5.81 9.81
CA LEU A 188 -1.20 6.18 10.02
C LEU A 188 -2.10 4.97 9.82
N LEU A 189 -3.14 4.82 10.64
CA LEU A 189 -4.13 3.75 10.53
C LEU A 189 -5.48 4.32 10.12
N TYR A 190 -6.08 3.67 9.13
CA TYR A 190 -7.42 3.92 8.64
C TYR A 190 -8.23 2.63 8.67
N GLN A 191 -9.54 2.74 8.61
CA GLN A 191 -10.48 1.62 8.60
C GLN A 191 -11.56 1.82 7.55
N ALA A 192 -11.95 0.73 6.90
CA ALA A 192 -13.11 0.65 6.02
C ALA A 192 -14.02 -0.51 6.43
N SER A 193 -15.32 -0.33 6.18
CA SER A 193 -16.31 -1.41 6.32
C SER A 193 -15.98 -2.55 5.35
N PRO A 194 -16.26 -3.83 5.72
CA PRO A 194 -16.10 -4.96 4.81
C PRO A 194 -16.82 -4.78 3.48
N THR A 195 -17.88 -3.96 3.40
CA THR A 195 -18.70 -3.80 2.20
C THR A 195 -18.41 -2.52 1.41
N ASN A 196 -17.42 -1.70 1.82
CA ASN A 196 -17.11 -0.45 1.13
C ASN A 196 -15.65 -0.02 1.34
N LEU A 197 -14.76 -0.49 0.47
CA LEU A 197 -13.34 -0.17 0.46
C LEU A 197 -13.01 1.15 -0.24
N THR A 198 -14.03 1.94 -0.59
CA THR A 198 -13.85 3.28 -1.17
C THR A 198 -13.96 4.39 -0.12
N ASN A 199 -14.35 4.05 1.13
CA ASN A 199 -14.53 5.01 2.21
C ASN A 199 -13.71 4.60 3.44
N TRP A 200 -12.64 5.36 3.70
CA TRP A 200 -11.68 5.09 4.76
C TRP A 200 -11.77 6.14 5.87
N THR A 201 -11.97 5.69 7.11
CA THR A 201 -12.01 6.54 8.31
C THR A 201 -10.64 6.51 8.98
N TYR A 202 -10.05 7.68 9.23
CA TYR A 202 -8.80 7.78 10.00
C TYR A 202 -9.04 7.45 11.48
N LEU A 203 -8.25 6.53 12.03
CA LEU A 203 -8.32 6.13 13.44
C LEU A 203 -7.27 6.83 14.31
N GLY A 204 -6.08 7.05 13.78
CA GLY A 204 -4.95 7.57 14.53
C GLY A 204 -3.61 7.04 14.00
N PRO A 205 -2.48 7.48 14.59
CA PRO A 205 -1.20 6.89 14.27
C PRO A 205 -1.05 5.53 14.95
N LEU A 206 -0.79 4.48 14.17
CA LEU A 206 -0.41 3.15 14.69
C LEU A 206 0.99 3.19 15.32
N VAL A 207 1.93 3.90 14.68
CA VAL A 207 3.28 4.11 15.19
C VAL A 207 3.61 5.59 15.19
N SER A 208 4.15 6.07 16.31
CA SER A 208 4.66 7.43 16.49
C SER A 208 5.94 7.40 17.29
N VAL A 209 7.03 7.87 16.69
CA VAL A 209 8.32 8.05 17.39
C VAL A 209 8.84 9.47 17.16
N ALA A 210 9.80 9.87 18.00
CA ALA A 210 10.53 11.12 17.79
C ALA A 210 11.38 11.03 16.51
N GLY A 211 11.67 12.17 15.89
CA GLY A 211 12.57 12.24 14.75
C GLY A 211 13.96 11.71 15.11
N ASN A 212 14.52 10.89 14.21
CA ASN A 212 15.80 10.21 14.37
C ASN A 212 15.88 9.27 15.59
N TYR A 213 14.75 8.76 16.05
CA TYR A 213 14.69 7.80 17.15
C TYR A 213 15.39 6.48 16.78
N THR A 214 16.12 5.91 17.75
CA THR A 214 16.80 4.62 17.64
C THR A 214 16.37 3.77 18.83
N LEU A 215 15.77 2.60 18.59
CA LEU A 215 15.34 1.70 19.65
C LEU A 215 16.54 1.00 20.31
N ASN A 216 17.50 0.60 19.48
CA ASN A 216 18.75 -0.01 19.88
C ASN A 216 19.86 0.40 18.90
N GLU A 217 20.94 0.96 19.43
CA GLU A 217 22.04 1.54 18.63
C GLU A 217 22.80 0.52 17.77
N ILE A 218 22.71 -0.78 18.10
CA ILE A 218 23.42 -1.86 17.40
C ILE A 218 22.50 -2.56 16.42
N TRP A 219 21.25 -2.84 16.82
CA TRP A 219 20.40 -3.80 16.12
C TRP A 219 19.25 -3.19 15.32
N SER A 220 18.82 -1.95 15.61
CA SER A 220 17.59 -1.39 15.02
C SER A 220 17.82 -0.28 14.00
N GLY A 221 19.02 0.28 13.92
CA GLY A 221 19.26 1.53 13.18
C GLY A 221 18.38 2.69 13.69
N SER A 222 18.30 3.76 12.90
CA SER A 222 17.45 4.92 13.16
C SER A 222 16.16 4.84 12.34
N LEU A 223 15.04 5.22 12.96
CA LEU A 223 13.73 5.35 12.31
C LEU A 223 13.57 6.67 11.54
N GLY A 224 14.61 7.52 11.51
CA GLY A 224 14.64 8.70 10.65
C GLY A 224 13.51 9.71 10.92
N TYR A 225 13.06 10.40 9.87
CA TYR A 225 12.11 11.53 9.97
C TYR A 225 10.80 11.31 9.21
N ASN A 226 10.76 10.33 8.31
CA ASN A 226 9.60 10.01 7.50
C ASN A 226 9.62 8.51 7.18
N PHE A 227 8.48 7.86 7.35
CA PHE A 227 8.31 6.47 6.94
C PHE A 227 7.93 6.38 5.46
N GLU A 228 8.41 5.33 4.79
CA GLU A 228 8.08 4.95 3.42
C GLU A 228 7.94 3.43 3.36
N VAL A 229 7.01 2.94 2.53
CA VAL A 229 6.77 1.50 2.32
C VAL A 229 6.55 0.72 3.62
N SER A 230 6.04 1.38 4.66
CA SER A 230 5.78 0.76 5.96
C SER A 230 4.47 -0.02 5.95
N ASN A 231 4.49 -1.17 6.62
CA ASN A 231 3.39 -2.13 6.63
C ASN A 231 3.12 -2.60 8.06
N ALA A 232 1.87 -2.88 8.37
CA ALA A 232 1.48 -3.64 9.55
C ALA A 232 0.81 -4.95 9.13
N PHE A 233 1.11 -6.06 9.79
CA PHE A 233 0.51 -7.37 9.51
C PHE A 233 0.55 -8.28 10.73
N LEU A 234 -0.27 -9.32 10.70
CA LEU A 234 -0.44 -10.24 11.82
C LEU A 234 0.23 -11.58 11.53
N LEU A 235 0.95 -12.12 12.51
CA LEU A 235 1.49 -13.49 12.45
C LEU A 235 1.02 -14.30 13.65
N LEU A 236 0.49 -15.50 13.36
CA LEU A 236 0.15 -16.51 14.35
C LEU A 236 1.41 -17.31 14.71
N GLU A 237 1.65 -17.52 16.00
CA GLU A 237 2.67 -18.46 16.47
C GLU A 237 2.23 -19.90 16.19
N LYS A 238 2.77 -20.50 15.13
CA LYS A 238 2.39 -21.86 14.75
C LYS A 238 3.11 -22.90 15.61
N TYR A 239 2.46 -24.03 15.91
CA TYR A 239 3.10 -25.18 16.57
C TYR A 239 4.36 -25.66 15.84
N ALA A 240 4.36 -25.62 14.50
CA ALA A 240 5.50 -26.01 13.68
C ALA A 240 6.74 -25.14 13.93
N ASP A 241 6.54 -23.91 14.42
CA ASP A 241 7.58 -22.92 14.69
C ASP A 241 7.82 -22.74 16.21
N GLY A 242 7.31 -23.67 17.04
CA GLY A 242 7.45 -23.64 18.50
C GLY A 242 6.39 -22.81 19.25
N GLY A 243 5.35 -22.37 18.56
CA GLY A 243 4.23 -21.60 19.10
C GLY A 243 3.12 -22.41 19.76
N ASP A 244 1.99 -21.75 20.04
CA ASP A 244 0.81 -22.31 20.72
C ASP A 244 -0.46 -22.39 19.83
N ASN A 245 -0.37 -21.99 18.55
CA ASN A 245 -1.48 -21.83 17.60
C ASN A 245 -2.60 -20.89 18.11
N GLN A 246 -2.31 -20.00 19.06
CA GLN A 246 -3.29 -19.08 19.66
C GLN A 246 -2.78 -17.65 19.71
N THR A 247 -1.51 -17.45 20.03
CA THR A 247 -0.89 -16.14 20.17
C THR A 247 -0.66 -15.51 18.80
N VAL A 248 -1.22 -14.32 18.61
CA VAL A 248 -1.08 -13.54 17.39
C VAL A 248 -0.37 -12.24 17.69
N HIS A 249 0.69 -11.98 16.93
CA HIS A 249 1.51 -10.79 17.04
C HIS A 249 1.20 -9.81 15.93
N LEU A 250 1.15 -8.53 16.27
CA LEU A 250 1.17 -7.44 15.31
C LEU A 250 2.62 -7.09 14.99
N PHE A 251 3.04 -7.35 13.76
CA PHE A 251 4.31 -6.91 13.22
C PHE A 251 4.13 -5.60 12.47
N VAL A 252 5.10 -4.70 12.65
CA VAL A 252 5.19 -3.46 11.89
C VAL A 252 6.58 -3.37 11.25
N SER A 253 6.61 -3.25 9.93
CA SER A 253 7.80 -2.94 9.14
C SER A 253 7.83 -1.43 8.92
N LEU A 254 8.94 -0.79 9.30
CA LEU A 254 9.10 0.67 9.33
C LEU A 254 10.26 1.13 8.46
#